data_AF-A0AAV6WHI7-F1
#
_entry.id   AF-A0AAV6WHI7-F1
#
_cell.length_a   1.000
_cell.length_b   1.000
_cell.length_c   1.000
_cell.angle_alpha   90.00
_cell.angle_beta   90.00
_cell.angle_gamma   90.00
#
_symmetry.space_group_name_H-M   'P 1'
#
loop_
_entity.id
_entity.type
_entity.pdbx_description
1 polymer ?
#
loop_
_entity_poly.entity_id
_entity_poly.type
_entity_poly.pdbx_seq_one_letter_code
_entity_poly.pdbx_strand_id
1 'polypeptide(L)'
;MTVAAGIGYVLLALGPSLSLFIAVISQKPFLVLTLLSSTLLWLMSLIALSAIWRAFLPFKTGLLWPYTLVILTSVAFQEALRLFLWRLYKRMEQILDAFADRVSKPHLFITDKMQIALAGGMGHGVAHAVFFCVSLLTPAFGPATYYVEKCPQMPFFLVSAIVALAFVTIHTFSMVIAFSGYSEGNRMDQYFAPAVHFTAGMLTLTNLASRGCVIGIPLLYGVAIITLGYCGKMVWRRLTENRGTLH
;
A
#
# COMPACT_ATOMS: atom_id res chain seq x y z
N MET A 1 -22.35 11.35 14.55
CA MET A 1 -22.07 11.78 13.18
C MET A 1 -23.19 11.31 12.27
N THR A 2 -23.23 11.80 11.04
CA THR A 2 -24.28 11.45 10.08
C THR A 2 -23.71 10.47 9.05
N VAL A 3 -24.57 9.87 8.22
CA VAL A 3 -24.17 9.07 7.05
C VAL A 3 -23.11 9.80 6.20
N ALA A 4 -23.20 11.14 6.11
CA ALA A 4 -22.24 11.97 5.39
C ALA A 4 -20.80 11.85 5.95
N ALA A 5 -20.63 11.71 7.26
CA ALA A 5 -19.31 11.55 7.86
C ALA A 5 -18.71 10.17 7.53
N GLY A 6 -19.51 9.10 7.63
CA GLY A 6 -19.08 7.75 7.25
C GLY A 6 -18.64 7.69 5.79
N ILE A 7 -19.44 8.25 4.88
CA ILE A 7 -19.09 8.38 3.45
C ILE A 7 -17.83 9.23 3.27
N GLY A 8 -17.73 10.36 3.98
CA GLY A 8 -16.55 11.24 3.94
C GLY A 8 -15.25 10.53 4.34
N TYR A 9 -15.27 9.71 5.39
CA TYR A 9 -14.09 8.94 5.80
C TYR A 9 -13.72 7.85 4.80
N VAL A 10 -14.70 7.16 4.20
CA VAL A 10 -14.46 6.17 3.15
C VAL A 10 -13.84 6.83 1.92
N LEU A 11 -14.40 7.96 1.47
CA LEU A 11 -13.88 8.72 0.32
C LEU A 11 -12.52 9.35 0.62
N LEU A 12 -12.23 9.73 1.86
CA LEU A 12 -10.91 10.19 2.25
C LEU A 12 -9.88 9.06 2.14
N ALA A 13 -10.21 7.88 2.68
CA ALA A 13 -9.29 6.74 2.70
C ALA A 13 -9.06 6.12 1.30
N LEU A 14 -10.12 6.02 0.49
CA LEU A 14 -10.11 5.27 -0.77
C LEU A 14 -10.37 6.11 -2.02
N GLY A 15 -10.73 7.39 -1.90
CA GLY A 15 -11.07 8.25 -3.04
C GLY A 15 -9.97 8.35 -4.10
N PRO A 16 -8.70 8.60 -3.73
CA PRO A 16 -7.60 8.61 -4.69
C PRO A 16 -7.40 7.26 -5.38
N SER A 17 -7.53 6.15 -4.64
CA SER A 17 -7.54 4.81 -5.22
C SER A 17 -8.69 4.61 -6.20
N LEU A 18 -9.92 4.99 -5.83
CA LEU A 18 -11.08 4.87 -6.71
C LEU A 18 -10.89 5.66 -8.02
N SER A 19 -10.31 6.85 -7.92
CA SER A 19 -9.95 7.66 -9.10
C SER A 19 -8.93 6.95 -9.99
N LEU A 20 -7.84 6.42 -9.43
CA LEU A 20 -6.85 5.63 -10.19
C LEU A 20 -7.44 4.35 -10.78
N PHE A 21 -8.36 3.71 -10.06
CA PHE A 21 -9.03 2.51 -10.54
C PHE A 21 -9.84 2.81 -11.79
N ILE A 22 -10.70 3.83 -11.75
CA ILE A 22 -11.57 4.21 -12.87
C ILE A 22 -10.74 4.74 -14.06
N ALA A 23 -9.71 5.54 -13.79
CA ALA A 23 -8.93 6.19 -14.85
C ALA A 23 -7.95 5.24 -15.54
N VAL A 24 -7.36 4.28 -14.82
CA VAL A 24 -6.23 3.47 -15.32
C VAL A 24 -6.52 1.97 -15.27
N ILE A 25 -6.93 1.45 -14.12
CA ILE A 25 -6.98 0.00 -13.88
C ILE A 25 -8.16 -0.65 -14.61
N SER A 26 -9.35 -0.04 -14.56
CA SER A 26 -10.57 -0.57 -15.20
C SER A 26 -10.48 -0.61 -16.72
N GLN A 27 -9.55 0.15 -17.31
CA GLN A 27 -9.35 0.23 -18.75
C GLN A 27 -8.77 -1.06 -19.34
N LYS A 28 -8.17 -1.93 -18.50
CA LYS A 28 -7.58 -3.21 -18.93
C LYS A 28 -7.98 -4.32 -17.96
N PRO A 29 -8.69 -5.38 -18.39
CA PRO A 29 -9.19 -6.43 -17.49
C PRO A 29 -8.04 -7.15 -16.75
N PHE A 30 -6.88 -7.24 -17.37
CA PHE A 30 -5.68 -7.82 -16.76
C PHE A 30 -5.15 -7.02 -15.55
N LEU A 31 -5.28 -5.68 -15.57
CA LEU A 31 -4.90 -4.85 -14.42
C LEU A 31 -5.88 -5.05 -13.27
N VAL A 32 -7.17 -5.17 -13.57
CA VAL A 32 -8.20 -5.51 -12.57
C VAL A 32 -7.89 -6.86 -11.92
N LEU A 33 -7.56 -7.89 -12.72
CA LEU A 33 -7.18 -9.20 -12.21
C LEU A 33 -5.93 -9.12 -11.32
N THR A 34 -4.91 -8.38 -11.76
CA THR A 34 -3.68 -8.17 -10.98
C THR A 34 -3.99 -7.52 -9.63
N LEU A 35 -4.83 -6.47 -9.62
CA LEU A 35 -5.25 -5.81 -8.39
C LEU A 35 -5.97 -6.79 -7.46
N LEU A 36 -6.94 -7.55 -7.97
CA LEU A 36 -7.71 -8.50 -7.16
C LEU A 36 -6.82 -9.61 -6.59
N SER A 37 -5.95 -10.21 -7.40
CA SER A 37 -5.01 -11.22 -6.95
C SER A 37 -4.04 -10.68 -5.88
N SER A 38 -3.56 -9.45 -6.06
CA SER A 38 -2.68 -8.80 -5.09
C SER A 38 -3.39 -8.53 -3.76
N THR A 39 -4.63 -8.01 -3.80
CA THR A 39 -5.49 -7.81 -2.62
C THR A 39 -5.67 -9.12 -1.85
N LEU A 40 -6.03 -10.21 -2.55
CA LEU A 40 -6.26 -11.51 -1.93
C LEU A 40 -4.99 -12.08 -1.28
N LEU A 41 -3.87 -12.05 -1.99
CA LEU A 41 -2.59 -12.54 -1.46
C LEU A 41 -2.15 -11.76 -0.22
N TRP A 42 -2.35 -10.45 -0.21
CA TRP A 42 -2.05 -9.62 0.95
C TRP A 42 -2.95 -9.94 2.15
N LEU A 43 -4.26 -10.12 1.93
CA LEU A 43 -5.18 -10.51 3.01
C LEU A 43 -4.85 -11.88 3.58
N MET A 44 -4.55 -12.86 2.72
CA MET A 44 -4.13 -14.19 3.16
C MET A 44 -2.84 -14.12 4.00
N SER A 45 -1.92 -13.21 3.63
CA SER A 45 -0.69 -13.00 4.39
C SER A 45 -0.95 -12.51 5.82
N LEU A 46 -1.88 -11.55 5.99
CA LEU A 46 -2.28 -11.06 7.30
C LEU A 46 -3.07 -12.08 8.11
N ILE A 47 -3.94 -12.86 7.46
CA ILE A 47 -4.68 -13.93 8.14
C ILE A 47 -3.69 -14.94 8.73
N ALA A 48 -2.69 -15.38 7.95
CA ALA A 48 -1.66 -16.30 8.42
C ALA A 48 -0.86 -15.71 9.60
N LEU A 49 -0.41 -14.46 9.48
CA LEU A 49 0.29 -13.76 10.57
C LEU A 49 -0.58 -13.62 11.82
N SER A 50 -1.86 -13.28 11.66
CA SER A 50 -2.80 -13.13 12.78
C SER A 50 -3.03 -14.45 13.51
N ALA A 51 -3.10 -15.58 12.79
CA ALA A 51 -3.23 -16.90 13.38
C ALA A 51 -1.99 -17.28 14.20
N ILE A 52 -0.79 -16.98 13.71
CA ILE A 52 0.47 -17.20 14.43
C ILE A 52 0.51 -16.33 15.71
N TRP A 53 0.22 -15.04 15.57
CA TRP A 53 0.30 -14.09 16.68
C TRP A 53 -0.80 -14.28 17.74
N ARG A 54 -1.93 -14.91 17.37
CA ARG A 54 -3.01 -15.23 18.30
C ARG A 54 -2.55 -16.07 19.50
N ALA A 55 -1.55 -16.93 19.33
CA ALA A 55 -1.00 -17.75 20.41
C ALA A 55 -0.28 -16.93 21.51
N PHE A 56 0.08 -15.67 21.22
CA PHE A 56 0.85 -14.80 22.12
C PHE A 56 0.02 -13.64 22.71
N LEU A 57 -1.28 -13.58 22.42
CA LEU A 57 -2.21 -12.56 22.92
C LEU A 57 -2.93 -13.02 24.20
N PRO A 58 -3.29 -12.11 25.13
CA PRO A 58 -3.08 -10.66 25.09
C PRO A 58 -1.68 -10.25 25.58
N PHE A 59 -1.13 -9.18 25.01
CA PHE A 59 0.09 -8.58 25.53
C PHE A 59 -0.16 -7.89 26.87
N LYS A 60 0.80 -8.02 27.80
CA LYS A 60 0.75 -7.27 29.06
C LYS A 60 0.76 -5.76 28.77
N THR A 61 -0.19 -5.04 29.33
CA THR A 61 -0.34 -3.59 29.18
C THR A 61 0.90 -2.87 29.69
N GLY A 62 1.47 -1.99 28.86
CA GLY A 62 2.64 -1.15 29.21
C GLY A 62 3.96 -1.50 28.53
N LEU A 63 4.10 -2.67 27.89
CA LEU A 63 5.31 -3.02 27.14
C LEU A 63 5.15 -2.70 25.64
N LEU A 64 6.08 -1.92 25.08
CA LEU A 64 6.11 -1.55 23.65
C LEU A 64 6.74 -2.63 22.75
N TRP A 65 7.59 -3.49 23.31
CA TRP A 65 8.32 -4.50 22.53
C TRP A 65 7.42 -5.52 21.81
N PRO A 66 6.27 -6.00 22.36
CA PRO A 66 5.44 -6.97 21.65
C PRO A 66 4.83 -6.35 20.40
N TYR A 67 4.30 -5.12 20.49
CA TYR A 67 3.78 -4.38 19.35
C TYR A 67 4.85 -4.14 18.29
N THR A 68 6.07 -3.81 18.72
CA THR A 68 7.20 -3.63 17.81
C THR A 68 7.53 -4.92 17.06
N LEU A 69 7.56 -6.07 17.76
CA LEU A 69 7.87 -7.38 17.17
C LEU A 69 6.76 -7.83 16.19
N VAL A 70 5.49 -7.59 16.53
CA VAL A 70 4.36 -7.84 15.62
C VAL A 70 4.50 -7.02 14.34
N ILE A 71 4.75 -5.71 14.46
CA ILE A 71 4.87 -4.85 13.28
C ILE A 71 6.10 -5.27 12.45
N LEU A 72 7.24 -5.51 13.09
CA LEU A 72 8.47 -5.91 12.38
C LEU A 72 8.29 -7.22 11.61
N THR A 73 7.74 -8.25 12.26
CA THR A 73 7.48 -9.54 11.60
C THR A 73 6.43 -9.42 10.50
N SER A 74 5.39 -8.59 10.70
CA SER A 74 4.35 -8.37 9.70
C SER A 74 4.88 -7.63 8.47
N VAL A 75 5.67 -6.56 8.67
CA VAL A 75 6.32 -5.82 7.58
C VAL A 75 7.27 -6.73 6.82
N ALA A 76 8.14 -7.48 7.52
CA ALA A 76 9.09 -8.40 6.89
C ALA A 76 8.39 -9.46 6.02
N PHE A 77 7.29 -10.04 6.52
CA PHE A 77 6.52 -11.02 5.76
C PHE A 77 5.83 -10.39 4.54
N GLN A 78 5.27 -9.19 4.67
CA GLN A 78 4.66 -8.45 3.55
C GLN A 78 5.69 -8.03 2.49
N GLU A 79 6.93 -7.70 2.89
CA GLU A 79 8.03 -7.45 1.96
C GLU A 79 8.49 -8.72 1.24
N ALA A 80 8.54 -9.86 1.95
CA ALA A 80 8.78 -11.16 1.32
C ALA A 80 7.68 -11.50 0.29
N LEU A 81 6.42 -11.19 0.61
CA LEU A 81 5.30 -11.34 -0.33
C LEU A 81 5.47 -10.44 -1.57
N ARG A 82 6.00 -9.22 -1.41
CA ARG A 82 6.33 -8.35 -2.56
C ARG A 82 7.36 -8.99 -3.49
N LEU A 83 8.40 -9.61 -2.94
CA LEU A 83 9.38 -10.36 -3.74
C LEU A 83 8.76 -11.58 -4.42
N PHE A 84 7.84 -12.28 -3.73
CA PHE A 84 7.10 -13.38 -4.32
C PHE A 84 6.22 -12.91 -5.48
N LEU A 85 5.48 -11.81 -5.32
CA LEU A 85 4.67 -11.19 -6.37
C LEU A 85 5.52 -10.75 -7.56
N TRP A 86 6.72 -10.22 -7.33
CA TRP A 86 7.66 -9.91 -8.40
C TRP A 86 8.02 -11.15 -9.23
N ARG A 87 8.32 -12.28 -8.57
CA ARG A 87 8.62 -13.54 -9.28
C ARG A 87 7.43 -14.05 -10.07
N LEU A 88 6.22 -13.97 -9.50
CA LEU A 88 4.99 -14.33 -10.19
C LEU A 88 4.74 -13.43 -11.40
N TYR A 89 4.96 -12.12 -11.23
CA TYR A 89 4.89 -11.14 -12.30
C TYR A 89 5.87 -11.45 -13.43
N LYS A 90 7.15 -11.73 -13.13
CA LYS A 90 8.15 -12.08 -14.15
C LYS A 90 7.76 -13.33 -14.93
N ARG A 91 7.20 -14.34 -14.26
CA ARG A 91 6.69 -15.54 -14.92
C ARG A 91 5.48 -15.22 -15.82
N MET A 92 4.58 -14.37 -15.35
CA MET A 92 3.42 -13.93 -16.11
C MET A 92 3.82 -13.12 -17.35
N GLU A 93 4.77 -12.18 -17.20
CA GLU A 93 5.36 -11.40 -18.29
C GLU A 93 5.90 -12.32 -19.40
N GLN A 94 6.70 -13.34 -19.04
CA GLN A 94 7.23 -14.31 -20.01
C GLN A 94 6.13 -15.07 -20.76
N ILE A 95 5.06 -15.46 -20.08
CA ILE A 95 3.91 -16.14 -20.70
C ILE A 95 3.18 -15.20 -21.66
N LEU A 96 3.00 -13.93 -21.28
CA LEU A 96 2.35 -12.92 -22.11
C LEU A 96 3.17 -12.59 -23.35
N ASP A 97 4.49 -12.43 -23.22
CA ASP A 97 5.38 -12.14 -24.35
C ASP A 97 5.39 -13.32 -25.33
N ALA A 98 5.45 -14.57 -24.84
CA ALA A 98 5.36 -15.75 -25.70
C ALA A 98 3.99 -15.88 -26.41
N PHE A 99 2.90 -15.40 -25.79
CA PHE A 99 1.59 -15.33 -26.43
C PHE A 99 1.53 -14.21 -27.47
N ALA A 100 2.12 -13.05 -27.17
CA ALA A 100 2.22 -11.93 -28.09
C ALA A 100 2.96 -12.31 -29.38
N ASP A 101 4.06 -13.07 -29.26
CA ASP A 101 4.79 -13.63 -30.40
C ASP A 101 3.90 -14.52 -31.28
N ARG A 102 3.08 -15.39 -30.66
CA ARG A 102 2.16 -16.28 -31.39
C ARG A 102 1.04 -15.53 -32.11
N VAL A 103 0.59 -14.41 -31.56
CA VAL A 103 -0.52 -13.60 -32.12
C VAL A 103 0.00 -12.39 -32.90
N SER A 104 1.32 -12.28 -33.11
CA SER A 104 1.96 -11.15 -33.81
C SER A 104 1.58 -9.78 -33.22
N LYS A 105 1.50 -9.72 -31.89
CA LYS A 105 1.26 -8.48 -31.11
C LYS A 105 2.57 -8.00 -30.47
N PRO A 106 2.74 -6.68 -30.26
CA PRO A 106 3.92 -6.15 -29.58
C PRO A 106 3.98 -6.63 -28.13
N HIS A 107 5.19 -6.78 -27.61
CA HIS A 107 5.45 -7.08 -26.19
C HIS A 107 5.00 -5.94 -25.29
N LEU A 108 4.93 -6.20 -23.98
CA LEU A 108 4.54 -5.20 -23.00
C LEU A 108 5.51 -4.00 -23.03
N PHE A 109 4.96 -2.81 -23.23
CA PHE A 109 5.73 -1.58 -23.14
C PHE A 109 6.04 -1.25 -21.68
N ILE A 110 7.03 -0.40 -21.44
CA ILE A 110 7.46 -0.03 -20.07
C ILE A 110 6.31 0.55 -19.24
N THR A 111 5.38 1.28 -19.86
CA THR A 111 4.19 1.84 -19.20
C THR A 111 3.22 0.73 -18.77
N ASP A 112 3.05 -0.33 -19.55
CA ASP A 112 2.22 -1.48 -19.18
C ASP A 112 2.81 -2.18 -17.95
N LYS A 113 4.14 -2.36 -17.92
CA LYS A 113 4.85 -2.94 -16.77
C LYS A 113 4.65 -2.11 -15.51
N MET A 114 4.75 -0.78 -15.63
CA MET A 114 4.48 0.16 -14.53
C MET A 114 3.02 0.14 -14.07
N GLN A 115 2.05 0.02 -15.00
CA GLN A 115 0.62 -0.08 -14.67
C GLN A 115 0.30 -1.39 -13.92
N ILE A 116 0.97 -2.49 -14.26
CA ILE A 116 0.82 -3.77 -13.53
C ILE A 116 1.36 -3.64 -12.11
N ALA A 117 2.54 -3.02 -11.95
CA ALA A 117 3.10 -2.74 -10.63
C ALA A 117 2.19 -1.79 -9.82
N LEU A 118 1.59 -0.79 -10.48
CA LEU A 118 0.63 0.15 -9.88
C LEU A 118 -0.62 -0.60 -9.39
N ALA A 119 -1.19 -1.46 -10.22
CA ALA A 119 -2.36 -2.28 -9.87
C ALA A 119 -2.04 -3.25 -8.72
N GLY A 120 -0.87 -3.90 -8.76
CA GLY A 120 -0.40 -4.76 -7.68
C GLY A 120 -0.20 -4.01 -6.36
N GLY A 121 0.46 -2.86 -6.38
CA GLY A 121 0.65 -2.02 -5.19
C GLY A 121 -0.66 -1.48 -4.64
N MET A 122 -1.56 -1.04 -5.53
CA MET A 122 -2.89 -0.58 -5.15
C MET A 122 -3.72 -1.69 -4.52
N GLY A 123 -3.60 -2.94 -4.97
CA GLY A 123 -4.25 -4.09 -4.32
C GLY A 123 -3.84 -4.24 -2.85
N HIS A 124 -2.54 -4.16 -2.56
CA HIS A 124 -2.04 -4.15 -1.17
C HIS A 124 -2.56 -2.94 -0.38
N GLY A 125 -2.48 -1.75 -0.96
CA GLY A 125 -2.92 -0.51 -0.32
C GLY A 125 -4.40 -0.52 0.02
N VAL A 126 -5.25 -0.91 -0.93
CA VAL A 126 -6.70 -1.03 -0.73
C VAL A 126 -7.02 -2.09 0.30
N ALA A 127 -6.36 -3.26 0.26
CA ALA A 127 -6.54 -4.29 1.28
C ALA A 127 -6.22 -3.76 2.69
N HIS A 128 -5.12 -3.01 2.82
CA HIS A 128 -4.73 -2.34 4.06
C HIS A 128 -5.78 -1.34 4.54
N ALA A 129 -6.27 -0.46 3.66
CA ALA A 129 -7.29 0.51 4.02
C ALA A 129 -8.63 -0.14 4.38
N VAL A 130 -9.04 -1.18 3.66
CA VAL A 130 -10.29 -1.89 3.96
C VAL A 130 -10.19 -2.57 5.32
N PHE A 131 -9.09 -3.29 5.57
CA PHE A 131 -8.93 -4.07 6.80
C PHE A 131 -8.71 -3.19 8.04
N PHE A 132 -7.86 -2.16 7.95
CA PHE A 132 -7.49 -1.33 9.11
C PHE A 132 -8.30 -0.04 9.26
N CYS A 133 -9.14 0.32 8.29
CA CYS A 133 -10.01 1.49 8.40
C CYS A 133 -11.48 1.18 8.11
N VAL A 134 -11.82 0.69 6.92
CA VAL A 134 -13.24 0.53 6.54
C VAL A 134 -13.97 -0.45 7.46
N SER A 135 -13.32 -1.53 7.88
CA SER A 135 -13.86 -2.50 8.84
C SER A 135 -14.23 -1.88 10.19
N LEU A 136 -13.60 -0.76 10.57
CA LEU A 136 -13.77 -0.06 11.84
C LEU A 136 -14.71 1.15 11.72
N LEU A 137 -15.14 1.51 10.50
CA LEU A 137 -15.93 2.72 10.25
C LEU A 137 -17.44 2.54 10.47
N THR A 138 -17.95 1.32 10.69
CA THR A 138 -19.39 1.08 10.90
C THR A 138 -20.02 2.02 11.95
N PRO A 139 -19.40 2.26 13.13
CA PRO A 139 -19.97 3.18 14.12
C PRO A 139 -19.96 4.65 13.69
N ALA A 140 -19.14 5.03 12.71
CA ALA A 140 -19.04 6.40 12.21
C ALA A 140 -20.30 6.87 11.45
N PHE A 141 -21.18 5.94 11.05
CA PHE A 141 -22.47 6.24 10.42
C PHE A 141 -23.55 6.62 11.45
N GLY A 142 -23.31 6.38 12.75
CA GLY A 142 -24.25 6.69 13.84
C GLY A 142 -24.06 8.10 14.43
N PRO A 143 -25.02 8.58 15.25
CA PRO A 143 -25.15 9.98 15.70
C PRO A 143 -24.02 10.47 16.62
N ALA A 144 -23.15 9.59 17.13
CA ALA A 144 -21.98 9.95 17.94
C ALA A 144 -20.66 9.91 17.14
N THR A 145 -19.57 10.38 17.75
CA THR A 145 -18.19 10.18 17.28
C THR A 145 -17.35 9.60 18.42
N TYR A 146 -16.16 9.11 18.11
CA TYR A 146 -15.27 8.50 19.09
C TYR A 146 -13.92 9.21 19.12
N TYR A 147 -13.48 9.61 20.32
CA TYR A 147 -12.17 10.18 20.58
C TYR A 147 -11.41 9.26 21.53
N VAL A 148 -10.10 9.15 21.33
CA VAL A 148 -9.22 8.35 22.19
C VAL A 148 -8.45 9.29 23.11
N GLU A 149 -8.27 8.93 24.38
CA GLU A 149 -7.54 9.76 25.36
C GLU A 149 -6.11 10.14 24.92
N LYS A 150 -5.48 9.25 24.15
CA LYS A 150 -4.15 9.48 23.56
C LYS A 150 -4.16 10.49 22.41
N CYS A 151 -5.32 10.78 21.82
CA CYS A 151 -5.52 11.73 20.72
C CYS A 151 -6.88 12.45 20.86
N PRO A 152 -7.05 13.36 21.84
CA PRO A 152 -8.31 14.07 22.03
C PRO A 152 -8.58 15.13 20.94
N GLN A 153 -7.57 15.52 20.15
CA GLN A 153 -7.68 16.60 19.16
C GLN A 153 -8.41 16.19 17.88
N MET A 154 -8.49 14.90 17.57
CA MET A 154 -9.04 14.38 16.32
C MET A 154 -9.89 13.14 16.59
N PRO A 155 -11.04 12.96 15.92
CA PRO A 155 -11.83 11.76 16.09
C PRO A 155 -11.08 10.55 15.52
N PHE A 156 -11.23 9.40 16.18
CA PHE A 156 -10.59 8.14 15.81
C PHE A 156 -10.83 7.77 14.34
N PHE A 157 -12.06 7.95 13.85
CA PHE A 157 -12.43 7.64 12.48
C PHE A 157 -11.68 8.49 11.45
N LEU A 158 -11.43 9.77 11.75
CA LEU A 158 -10.62 10.64 10.89
C LEU A 158 -9.16 10.19 10.89
N VAL A 159 -8.60 9.93 12.08
CA VAL A 159 -7.22 9.42 12.24
C VAL A 159 -7.03 8.12 11.46
N SER A 160 -7.99 7.20 11.54
CA SER A 160 -7.97 5.95 10.80
C SER A 160 -7.99 6.18 9.28
N ALA A 161 -8.85 7.08 8.79
CA ALA A 161 -8.99 7.36 7.36
C ALA A 161 -7.72 8.00 6.76
N ILE A 162 -7.11 8.98 7.45
CA ILE A 162 -5.89 9.65 6.96
C ILE A 162 -4.66 8.73 7.02
N VAL A 163 -4.55 7.90 8.04
CA VAL A 163 -3.49 6.87 8.11
C VAL A 163 -3.68 5.84 6.99
N ALA A 164 -4.91 5.39 6.75
CA ALA A 164 -5.21 4.47 5.65
C ALA A 164 -4.83 5.05 4.29
N LEU A 165 -5.18 6.32 4.01
CA LEU A 165 -4.79 7.00 2.78
C LEU A 165 -3.26 7.05 2.60
N ALA A 166 -2.53 7.33 3.68
CA ALA A 166 -1.06 7.36 3.62
C ALA A 166 -0.47 5.98 3.30
N PHE A 167 -0.95 4.91 3.94
CA PHE A 167 -0.50 3.53 3.63
C PHE A 167 -0.90 3.08 2.23
N VAL A 168 -2.12 3.40 1.78
CA VAL A 168 -2.55 3.16 0.39
C VAL A 168 -1.58 3.79 -0.60
N THR A 169 -1.24 5.05 -0.37
CA THR A 169 -0.28 5.80 -1.19
C THR A 169 1.08 5.13 -1.18
N ILE A 170 1.62 4.84 0.00
CA ILE A 170 2.94 4.20 0.16
C ILE A 170 2.97 2.85 -0.56
N HIS A 171 2.04 1.94 -0.28
CA HIS A 171 2.02 0.62 -0.92
C HIS A 171 1.87 0.68 -2.43
N THR A 172 1.03 1.58 -2.93
CA THR A 172 0.77 1.73 -4.38
C THR A 172 2.04 2.12 -5.11
N PHE A 173 2.69 3.21 -4.67
CA PHE A 173 3.84 3.75 -5.39
C PHE A 173 5.15 3.04 -5.03
N SER A 174 5.30 2.51 -3.81
CA SER A 174 6.47 1.71 -3.44
C SER A 174 6.55 0.40 -4.24
N MET A 175 5.42 -0.18 -4.65
CA MET A 175 5.40 -1.35 -5.53
C MET A 175 5.97 -1.02 -6.91
N VAL A 176 5.57 0.11 -7.49
CA VAL A 176 6.09 0.61 -8.77
C VAL A 176 7.60 0.80 -8.68
N ILE A 177 8.09 1.44 -7.61
CA ILE A 177 9.53 1.61 -7.35
C ILE A 177 10.24 0.25 -7.20
N ALA A 178 9.70 -0.67 -6.41
CA ALA A 178 10.34 -1.96 -6.16
C ALA A 178 10.45 -2.81 -7.44
N PHE A 179 9.38 -2.94 -8.21
CA PHE A 179 9.38 -3.73 -9.45
C PHE A 179 10.31 -3.11 -10.49
N SER A 180 10.33 -1.78 -10.55
CA SER A 180 11.30 -1.02 -11.32
C SER A 180 12.74 -1.39 -10.89
N GLY A 181 13.07 -1.30 -9.61
CA GLY A 181 14.37 -1.69 -9.07
C GLY A 181 14.76 -3.15 -9.32
N TYR A 182 13.81 -4.08 -9.21
CA TYR A 182 14.06 -5.50 -9.50
C TYR A 182 14.30 -5.76 -11.00
N SER A 183 13.66 -5.00 -11.89
CA SER A 183 13.86 -5.12 -13.34
C SER A 183 15.23 -4.59 -13.80
N GLU A 184 15.68 -3.45 -13.28
CA GLU A 184 16.95 -2.81 -13.67
C GLU A 184 18.15 -3.30 -12.85
N GLY A 185 17.93 -4.02 -11.75
CA GLY A 185 19.00 -4.34 -10.81
C GLY A 185 19.47 -3.14 -9.96
N ASN A 186 18.75 -2.01 -9.99
CA ASN A 186 19.09 -0.83 -9.20
C ASN A 186 18.84 -1.08 -7.70
N ARG A 187 19.91 -1.26 -6.92
CA ARG A 187 19.85 -1.52 -5.48
C ARG A 187 19.12 -0.43 -4.69
N MET A 188 19.22 0.83 -5.09
CA MET A 188 18.55 1.92 -4.39
C MET A 188 17.03 1.74 -4.43
N ASP A 189 16.47 1.44 -5.61
CA ASP A 189 15.04 1.24 -5.80
C ASP A 189 14.54 -0.05 -5.13
N GLN A 190 15.39 -1.08 -5.08
CA GLN A 190 15.08 -2.36 -4.40
C GLN A 190 14.94 -2.18 -2.88
N TYR A 191 15.85 -1.44 -2.25
CA TYR A 191 15.82 -1.22 -0.80
C TYR A 191 14.89 -0.07 -0.37
N PHE A 192 14.51 0.81 -1.29
CA PHE A 192 13.60 1.92 -0.99
C PHE A 192 12.27 1.42 -0.40
N ALA A 193 11.61 0.48 -1.07
CA ALA A 193 10.27 0.04 -0.69
C ALA A 193 10.22 -0.66 0.69
N PRO A 194 11.13 -1.60 1.03
CA PRO A 194 11.22 -2.13 2.39
C PRO A 194 11.52 -1.06 3.45
N ALA A 195 12.43 -0.12 3.14
CA ALA A 195 12.82 0.91 4.10
C ALA A 195 11.66 1.87 4.43
N VAL A 196 10.93 2.35 3.42
CA VAL A 196 9.78 3.23 3.65
C VAL A 196 8.61 2.49 4.31
N HIS A 197 8.38 1.22 3.98
CA HIS A 197 7.32 0.44 4.63
C HIS A 197 7.65 0.15 6.11
N PHE A 198 8.89 -0.22 6.41
CA PHE A 198 9.35 -0.37 7.79
C PHE A 198 9.23 0.93 8.58
N THR A 199 9.69 2.04 8.00
CA THR A 199 9.60 3.37 8.63
C THR A 199 8.15 3.74 8.89
N ALA A 200 7.26 3.59 7.90
CA ALA A 200 5.83 3.85 8.04
C ALA A 200 5.19 2.99 9.14
N GLY A 201 5.51 1.69 9.17
CA GLY A 201 5.05 0.77 10.21
C GLY A 201 5.51 1.21 11.60
N MET A 202 6.77 1.54 11.79
CA MET A 202 7.30 2.01 13.08
C MET A 202 6.69 3.35 13.51
N LEU A 203 6.45 4.27 12.58
CA LEU A 203 5.79 5.54 12.88
C LEU A 203 4.38 5.35 13.45
N THR A 204 3.70 4.24 13.15
CA THR A 204 2.38 3.98 13.76
C THR A 204 2.44 3.76 15.28
N LEU A 205 3.59 3.33 15.83
CA LEU A 205 3.78 3.16 17.27
C LEU A 205 3.69 4.49 18.02
N THR A 206 3.95 5.62 17.36
CA THR A 206 3.81 6.93 18.01
C THR A 206 2.36 7.19 18.42
N ASN A 207 1.37 6.58 17.76
CA ASN A 207 -0.04 6.68 18.17
C ASN A 207 -0.33 6.06 19.55
N LEU A 208 0.61 5.27 20.10
CA LEU A 208 0.51 4.76 21.47
C LEU A 208 0.95 5.77 22.52
N ALA A 209 1.61 6.86 22.15
CA ALA A 209 2.01 7.94 23.04
C ALA A 209 0.90 8.99 23.21
N SER A 210 0.94 9.73 24.32
CA SER A 210 0.04 10.87 24.54
C SER A 210 0.25 11.95 23.48
N ARG A 211 -0.83 12.41 22.83
CA ARG A 211 -0.81 13.34 21.70
C ARG A 211 -0.04 12.83 20.47
N GLY A 212 0.21 11.52 20.41
CA GLY A 212 1.05 10.89 19.39
C GLY A 212 0.55 11.05 17.96
N CYS A 213 -0.76 11.21 17.77
CA CYS A 213 -1.38 11.44 16.47
C CYS A 213 -0.97 12.77 15.83
N VAL A 214 -0.70 13.82 16.63
CA VAL A 214 -0.30 15.15 16.13
C VAL A 214 1.09 15.09 15.49
N ILE A 215 1.93 14.17 15.91
CA ILE A 215 3.30 13.99 15.41
C ILE A 215 3.35 12.86 14.37
N GLY A 216 2.70 11.72 14.67
CA GLY A 216 2.74 10.53 13.83
C GLY A 216 2.13 10.73 12.45
N ILE A 217 0.99 11.44 12.37
CA ILE A 217 0.31 11.68 11.09
C ILE A 217 1.16 12.54 10.14
N PRO A 218 1.67 13.73 10.54
CA PRO A 218 2.56 14.50 9.66
C PRO A 218 3.80 13.73 9.22
N LEU A 219 4.44 12.97 10.11
CA LEU A 219 5.61 12.15 9.76
C LEU A 219 5.27 11.07 8.73
N LEU A 220 4.14 10.37 8.93
CA LEU A 220 3.67 9.35 7.99
C LEU A 220 3.34 9.95 6.61
N TYR A 221 2.72 11.13 6.57
CA TYR A 221 2.49 11.85 5.32
C TYR A 221 3.78 12.34 4.68
N GLY A 222 4.80 12.71 5.47
CA GLY A 222 6.15 12.96 4.96
C GLY A 222 6.69 11.75 4.19
N VAL A 223 6.57 10.54 4.75
CA VAL A 223 6.97 9.30 4.06
C VAL A 223 6.15 9.06 2.79
N ALA A 224 4.83 9.29 2.84
CA ALA A 224 3.95 9.14 1.68
C ALA A 224 4.30 10.11 0.55
N ILE A 225 4.55 11.39 0.87
CA ILE A 225 4.95 12.43 -0.09
C ILE A 225 6.32 12.12 -0.69
N ILE A 226 7.30 11.71 0.13
CA ILE A 226 8.61 11.28 -0.35
C ILE A 226 8.47 10.09 -1.29
N THR A 227 7.64 9.10 -0.95
CA THR A 227 7.39 7.93 -1.79
C THR A 227 6.76 8.31 -3.13
N LEU A 228 5.75 9.18 -3.12
CA LEU A 228 5.09 9.68 -4.33
C LEU A 228 6.06 10.49 -5.21
N GLY A 229 6.80 11.44 -4.61
CA GLY A 229 7.76 12.27 -5.33
C GLY A 229 8.91 11.47 -5.92
N TYR A 230 9.43 10.48 -5.18
CA TYR A 230 10.46 9.57 -5.66
C TYR A 230 9.95 8.71 -6.83
N CYS A 231 8.73 8.15 -6.70
CA CYS A 231 8.10 7.39 -7.78
C CYS A 231 7.93 8.25 -9.04
N GLY A 232 7.44 9.49 -8.88
CA GLY A 232 7.27 10.42 -9.99
C GLY A 232 8.59 10.75 -10.69
N LYS A 233 9.65 11.03 -9.93
CA LYS A 233 11.00 11.28 -10.46
C LYS A 233 11.55 10.06 -11.22
N MET A 234 11.39 8.87 -10.66
CA MET A 234 11.84 7.62 -11.27
C MET A 234 11.10 7.33 -12.58
N VAL A 235 9.76 7.46 -12.59
CA VAL A 235 8.94 7.26 -13.79
C VAL A 235 9.33 8.29 -14.86
N TRP A 236 9.49 9.55 -14.50
CA TRP A 236 9.91 10.60 -15.43
C TRP A 236 11.24 10.27 -16.10
N ARG A 237 12.26 9.92 -15.30
CA ARG A 237 13.58 9.51 -15.80
C ARG A 237 13.46 8.36 -16.80
N ARG A 238 12.74 7.30 -16.46
CA ARG A 238 12.59 6.12 -17.32
C ARG A 238 11.85 6.41 -18.62
N LEU A 239 10.83 7.27 -18.58
CA LEU A 239 10.10 7.66 -19.79
C LEU A 239 10.97 8.53 -20.71
N THR A 240 11.84 9.38 -20.15
CA THR A 240 12.78 10.18 -20.95
C THR A 240 13.89 9.33 -21.57
N GLU A 241 14.48 8.40 -20.83
CA GLU A 241 15.54 7.50 -21.33
C GLU A 241 15.01 6.62 -22.47
N ASN A 242 13.82 6.05 -22.33
CA ASN A 242 13.23 5.17 -23.33
C ASN A 242 12.74 5.91 -24.59
N ARG A 243 12.43 7.22 -24.49
CA ARG A 243 12.14 8.06 -25.68
C ARG A 243 13.42 8.40 -26.45
N GLY A 244 14.55 8.58 -25.75
CA GLY A 244 15.83 8.86 -26.37
C GLY A 244 16.41 7.70 -27.19
N THR A 245 16.02 6.46 -26.88
CA THR A 245 16.42 5.24 -27.62
C THR A 245 15.58 4.93 -28.87
N LEU A 246 14.50 5.68 -29.11
CA LEU A 246 13.62 5.55 -30.28
C LEU A 246 13.94 6.56 -31.40
N HIS A 247 14.95 7.40 -31.21
CA HIS A 247 15.53 8.32 -32.19
C HIS A 247 16.96 7.92 -32.53
#